data_AF-A0A0R3EQ61-F1
#
_entry.id   AF-A0A0R3EQ61-F1
#
_cell.length_a   1.000
_cell.length_b   1.000
_cell.length_c   1.000
_cell.angle_alpha   90.00
_cell.angle_beta   90.00
_cell.angle_gamma   90.00
#
_symmetry.space_group_name_H-M   'P 1'
#
loop_
_entity.id
_entity.type
_entity.pdbx_description
1 polymer ?
#
loop_
_entity_poly.entity_id
_entity_poly.type
_entity_poly.pdbx_seq_one_letter_code
_entity_poly.pdbx_strand_id
1 'polypeptide(L)' 'MTAQRVTVTIEERDFDGTVAALRAAGMAGMQVHREIGVVSGDIANAAALVDIPGVMVVEPEGRTHIAPPNAGIQ' A
#
# COMPACT_ATOMS: atom_id res chain seq x y z
N MET A 1 7.62 12.91 -11.76
CA MET A 1 7.26 11.51 -11.46
C MET A 1 5.81 11.50 -11.03
N THR A 2 4.97 10.68 -11.65
CA THR A 2 3.54 10.60 -11.31
C THR A 2 3.38 9.81 -10.02
N ALA A 3 2.61 10.31 -9.06
CA ALA A 3 2.28 9.53 -7.87
C ALA A 3 1.45 8.32 -8.27
N GLN A 4 1.80 7.15 -7.72
CA GLN A 4 1.05 5.91 -7.88
C GLN A 4 0.51 5.49 -6.52
N ARG A 5 -0.68 4.89 -6.54
CA ARG A 5 -1.28 4.30 -5.35
C ARG A 5 -0.72 2.91 -5.14
N VAL A 6 -0.30 2.62 -3.92
CA VAL A 6 0.30 1.35 -3.52
C VAL A 6 -0.33 0.83 -2.24
N THR A 7 -0.28 -0.48 -2.07
CA THR A 7 -0.59 -1.20 -0.85
C THR A 7 0.70 -1.81 -0.32
N VAL A 8 0.97 -1.62 0.96
CA VAL A 8 2.17 -2.07 1.65
C VAL A 8 1.77 -3.01 2.77
N THR A 9 2.34 -4.21 2.79
CA THR A 9 2.17 -5.17 3.88
C THR A 9 3.36 -5.07 4.82
N ILE A 10 3.09 -4.98 6.11
CA ILE A 10 4.08 -4.70 7.16
C ILE A 10 4.14 -5.88 8.15
N GLU A 11 5.36 -6.26 8.56
CA GLU A 11 5.58 -7.20 9.66
C GLU A 11 5.15 -6.57 10.99
N GLU A 12 4.30 -7.27 11.76
CA GLU A 12 3.64 -6.72 12.95
C GLU A 12 4.58 -6.26 14.07
N ARG A 13 5.82 -6.75 14.13
CA ARG A 13 6.74 -6.52 15.26
C ARG A 13 7.09 -5.04 15.48
N ASP A 14 7.13 -4.24 14.41
CA ASP A 14 7.42 -2.80 14.47
C ASP A 14 6.50 -1.99 13.55
N PHE A 15 5.20 -2.27 13.62
CA PHE A 15 4.23 -1.66 12.72
C PHE A 15 4.26 -0.13 12.74
N ASP A 16 4.29 0.48 13.94
CA ASP A 16 4.27 1.93 14.09
C ASP A 16 5.57 2.58 13.60
N GLY A 17 6.73 1.92 13.80
CA GLY A 17 8.01 2.35 13.28
C GLY A 17 8.07 2.32 11.75
N THR A 18 7.61 1.22 11.14
CA THR A 18 7.51 1.10 9.68
C THR A 18 6.56 2.15 9.09
N VAL A 19 5.38 2.38 9.69
CA VAL A 19 4.44 3.43 9.24
C VAL A 19 5.08 4.83 9.27
N ALA A 20 5.89 5.14 10.29
CA ALA A 20 6.62 6.40 10.35
C ALA A 20 7.66 6.51 9.23
N ALA A 21 8.39 5.42 8.94
CA ALA A 21 9.34 5.36 7.83
C ALA A 21 8.67 5.53 6.46
N LEU A 22 7.48 4.94 6.24
CA LEU A 22 6.68 5.14 5.02
C LEU A 22 6.34 6.62 4.80
N ARG A 23 5.94 7.34 5.85
CA ARG A 23 5.70 8.80 5.75
C ARG A 23 6.97 9.56 5.40
N ALA A 24 8.09 9.22 6.04
CA ALA A 24 9.38 9.86 5.78
C ALA A 24 9.87 9.63 4.34
N ALA A 25 9.55 8.47 3.76
CA ALA A 25 9.80 8.15 2.36
C ALA A 25 8.88 8.91 1.37
N GLY A 26 7.95 9.72 1.87
CA GLY A 26 7.07 10.57 1.07
C GLY A 26 5.75 9.92 0.69
N MET A 27 5.33 8.84 1.38
CA MET A 27 4.00 8.27 1.20
C MET A 27 2.94 9.22 1.80
N ALA A 28 1.94 9.56 1.01
CA ALA A 28 0.83 10.45 1.36
C ALA A 28 -0.52 9.72 1.30
N GLY A 29 -1.58 10.34 1.84
CA GLY A 29 -2.95 9.77 1.74
C GLY A 29 -3.10 8.40 2.41
N MET A 30 -2.31 8.14 3.46
CA MET A 30 -2.20 6.81 4.04
C MET A 30 -3.50 6.36 4.72
N GLN A 31 -4.01 5.20 4.31
CA GLN A 31 -5.04 4.45 5.02
C GLN A 31 -4.37 3.26 5.70
N VAL A 32 -4.52 3.19 7.03
CA VAL A 32 -3.81 2.22 7.87
C VAL A 32 -4.80 1.19 8.37
N HIS A 33 -4.61 -0.07 7.97
CA HIS A 33 -5.38 -1.23 8.36
C HIS A 33 -4.53 -2.10 9.30
N ARG A 34 -4.38 -1.65 10.56
CA ARG A 34 -3.49 -2.28 11.55
C ARG A 34 -3.84 -3.74 11.82
N GLU A 35 -5.13 -4.08 11.87
CA GLU A 35 -5.61 -5.43 12.18
C GLU A 35 -5.14 -6.50 11.19
N ILE A 36 -4.78 -6.10 9.97
CA ILE A 36 -4.29 -6.99 8.91
C ILE A 36 -2.86 -6.65 8.47
N GLY A 37 -2.19 -5.72 9.16
CA GLY A 37 -0.82 -5.32 8.83
C GLY A 37 -0.67 -4.58 7.49
N VAL A 38 -1.71 -3.88 7.01
CA VAL A 38 -1.70 -3.26 5.67
C VAL A 38 -1.78 -1.74 5.73
N VAL A 39 -1.06 -1.07 4.84
CA VAL A 39 -1.13 0.38 4.63
C VAL A 39 -1.26 0.69 3.14
N SER A 40 -2.29 1.44 2.74
CA SER A 40 -2.40 1.93 1.36
C SER A 40 -2.17 3.44 1.28
N GLY A 41 -1.66 3.95 0.17
CA GLY A 41 -1.35 5.37 0.01
C GLY A 41 -0.67 5.69 -1.31
N ASP A 42 -0.33 6.96 -1.51
CA ASP A 42 0.23 7.48 -2.75
C ASP A 42 1.71 7.79 -2.60
N ILE A 43 2.53 7.39 -3.58
CA ILE A 43 3.97 7.67 -3.58
C ILE A 43 4.52 7.86 -4.99
N ALA A 44 5.55 8.71 -5.14
CA ALA A 44 6.21 8.92 -6.42
C ALA A 44 7.13 7.74 -6.84
N ASN A 45 7.77 7.07 -5.87
CA ASN A 45 8.71 5.97 -6.10
C ASN A 45 8.41 4.78 -5.17
N ALA A 46 7.61 3.83 -5.63
CA ALA A 46 7.26 2.64 -4.85
C ALA A 46 8.46 1.73 -4.57
N ALA A 47 9.47 1.71 -5.45
CA ALA A 47 10.65 0.87 -5.27
C ALA A 47 11.46 1.28 -4.02
N ALA A 48 11.39 2.55 -3.62
CA ALA A 48 12.04 3.04 -2.40
C ALA A 48 11.44 2.48 -1.10
N LEU A 49 10.24 1.89 -1.16
CA LEU A 49 9.56 1.33 0.01
C LEU A 49 10.03 -0.09 0.35
N VAL A 50 10.60 -0.81 -0.63
CA VAL A 50 11.01 -2.22 -0.47
C VAL A 50 12.16 -2.35 0.54
N ASP A 51 13.00 -1.33 0.65
CA ASP A 51 14.16 -1.33 1.54
C ASP A 51 13.83 -0.87 2.97
N ILE A 52 12.57 -0.50 3.26
CA ILE A 52 12.18 -0.02 4.58
C ILE A 52 12.02 -1.22 5.54
N PRO A 53 12.69 -1.21 6.72
CA PRO A 53 12.55 -2.26 7.71
C PRO A 53 11.08 -2.50 8.10
N GLY A 54 10.69 -3.77 8.10
CA GLY A 54 9.32 -4.21 8.37
C GLY A 54 8.40 -4.20 7.16
N VAL A 55 8.79 -3.64 6.00
CA VAL A 55 8.03 -3.82 4.75
C VAL A 55 8.25 -5.25 4.23
N MET A 56 7.15 -5.98 4.06
CA MET A 56 7.17 -7.33 3.50
C MET A 56 6.89 -7.32 2.00
N VAL A 57 5.89 -6.54 1.58
CA VAL A 57 5.41 -6.52 0.20
C VAL A 57 4.97 -5.10 -0.14
N VAL A 58 5.27 -4.66 -1.37
CA VAL A 58 4.76 -3.43 -1.97
C VAL A 58 4.05 -3.79 -3.26
N GLU A 59 2.74 -3.56 -3.31
CA GLU A 59 1.89 -3.88 -4.45
C GLU A 59 1.35 -2.58 -5.06
N PRO A 60 1.53 -2.32 -6.36
CA PRO A 60 0.82 -1.23 -7.01
C PRO A 60 -0.68 -1.53 -7.02
N GLU A 61 -1.51 -0.50 -6.83
CA GLU A 61 -2.96 -0.67 -6.87
C GLU A 61 -3.41 -1.12 -8.27
N GLY A 62 -3.86 -2.37 -8.35
CA GLY A 62 -4.46 -2.92 -9.56
C GLY A 62 -5.87 -2.38 -9.78
N ARG A 63 -6.22 -2.08 -11.03
CA ARG A 63 -7.61 -1.78 -11.39
C ARG A 63 -8.38 -3.08 -11.59
N THR A 64 -9.00 -3.59 -10.54
CA THR A 64 -9.98 -4.68 -10.65
C THR A 64 -11.36 -4.09 -10.90
N HIS A 65 -11.97 -4.43 -12.03
CA HIS A 65 -13.36 -4.08 -12.32
C HIS A 65 -14.26 -5.23 -11.90
N ILE A 66 -15.07 -5.03 -10.86
CA ILE A 66 -16.15 -5.94 -10.51
C ILE A 66 -17.31 -5.62 -11.45
N ALA A 67 -17.67 -6.58 -12.30
CA ALA A 67 -18.79 -6.42 -13.21
C ALA A 67 -20.09 -6.21 -12.41
N PRO A 68 -20.98 -5.30 -12.85
CA PRO A 68 -22.25 -5.07 -12.15
C PRO A 68 -23.11 -6.35 -12.16
N PRO A 69 -24.04 -6.52 -11.21
CA PRO A 69 -24.84 -7.74 -11.06
C PRO A 69 -25.57 -8.23 -12.33
N ASN A 70 -25.85 -7.31 -13.26
CA ASN A 70 -26.56 -7.59 -14.52
C ASN A 70 -25.61 -7.69 -15.74
N ALA A 71 -24.30 -7.84 -15.54
CA ALA A 71 -23.32 -7.78 -16.63
C ALA A 71 -23.38 -8.95 -17.65
N GLY A 72 -24.30 -9.91 -17.49
CA GLY A 72 -24.51 -10.97 -18.48
C GLY A 72 -23.33 -11.93 -18.64
N ILE A 73 -22.42 -11.95 -17.68
CA ILE A 73 -21.26 -12.85 -17.66
C ILE A 73 -21.68 -14.12 -16.91
N GLN A 74 -21.80 -15.24 -17.64
CA GLN A 74 -21.97 -16.58 -17.08
C GLN A 74 -20.61 -17.17 -16.70
#